data_AF-A0A8J2JIQ4-F1
#
_entry.id   AF-A0A8J2JIQ4-F1
#
_cell.length_a   1.000
_cell.length_b   1.000
_cell.length_c   1.000
_cell.angle_alpha   90.00
_cell.angle_beta   90.00
_cell.angle_gamma   90.00
#
_symmetry.space_group_name_H-M   'P 1'
#
loop_
_entity.id
_entity.type
_entity.pdbx_description
1 polymer ?
#
loop_
_entity_poly.entity_id
_entity_poly.type
_entity_poly.pdbx_seq_one_letter_code
_entity_poly.pdbx_strand_id
1 'polypeptide(L)' 'VVANGVQGYAGIGFSPSGGMPGSDIIMGWFTDNGHFILNDYYAEKSTAP' A
#
# COMPACT_ATOMS: atom_id res chain seq x y z
N VAL A 1 -9.95 21.14 9.86
CA VAL A 1 -9.21 20.91 8.60
C VAL A 1 -9.72 19.62 8.02
N VAL A 2 -10.60 19.67 7.02
CA VAL A 2 -10.95 18.47 6.25
C VAL A 2 -9.90 18.42 5.16
N ALA A 3 -9.02 17.41 5.17
CA ALA A 3 -8.13 17.20 4.05
C ALA A 3 -9.03 16.96 2.82
N ASN A 4 -8.93 17.81 1.79
CA ASN A 4 -9.41 17.46 0.46
C ASN A 4 -8.48 16.33 -0.01
N GLY A 5 -8.78 15.11 0.46
CA GLY A 5 -7.87 13.97 0.43
C GLY A 5 -7.50 13.63 -1.00
N VAL A 6 -6.21 13.44 -1.25
CA VAL A 6 -5.74 12.84 -2.49
C VAL A 6 -6.42 11.48 -2.61
N GLN A 7 -7.26 11.30 -3.62
CA GLN A 7 -7.83 9.98 -3.92
C GLN A 7 -6.69 9.10 -4.44
N GLY A 8 -6.38 8.03 -3.71
CA GLY A 8 -5.32 7.13 -4.08
C GLY A 8 -4.74 6.37 -2.90
N TYR A 9 -3.81 5.50 -3.23
CA TYR A 9 -3.05 4.69 -2.29
C TYR A 9 -1.57 4.93 -2.50
N ALA A 10 -0.80 4.75 -1.43
CA ALA A 10 0.65 4.70 -1.49
C ALA A 10 1.12 3.43 -0.77
N GLY A 11 2.18 2.82 -1.27
CA GLY A 11 2.82 1.67 -0.65
C GLY A 11 4.32 1.67 -0.89
N ILE A 12 5.06 1.06 0.03
CA ILE A 12 6.50 0.83 -0.07
C ILE A 12 6.78 -0.64 0.18
N GLY A 13 7.63 -1.22 -0.66
CA GLY A 13 8.06 -2.62 -0.55
C GLY A 13 9.55 -2.73 -0.23
N PHE A 14 9.90 -3.60 0.70
CA PHE A 14 11.26 -4.02 0.98
C PHE A 14 11.53 -5.32 0.24
N SER A 15 12.46 -5.30 -0.71
CA SER A 15 12.70 -6.42 -1.62
C SER A 15 14.17 -6.80 -1.68
N PRO A 16 14.50 -8.10 -1.82
CA PRO A 16 15.87 -8.54 -2.10
C PRO A 16 16.35 -8.17 -3.50
N SER A 17 15.43 -7.99 -4.45
CA SER A 17 15.71 -7.90 -5.89
C SER A 17 15.39 -6.53 -6.51
N GLY A 18 14.78 -5.62 -5.75
CA GLY A 18 14.20 -4.38 -6.28
C GLY A 18 12.84 -4.56 -6.94
N GLY A 19 12.35 -5.79 -7.10
CA GLY A 19 11.05 -6.12 -7.70
C GLY A 19 10.00 -6.54 -6.68
N MET A 20 8.73 -6.53 -7.10
CA MET A 20 7.58 -6.90 -6.26
C MET A 20 7.64 -8.35 -5.73
N PRO A 21 8.03 -9.40 -6.50
CA PRO A 21 8.08 -10.76 -5.97
C PRO A 21 9.07 -10.91 -4.81
N GLY A 22 8.60 -11.50 -3.72
CA GLY A 22 9.33 -11.64 -2.46
C GLY A 22 9.41 -10.37 -1.63
N SER A 23 8.67 -9.30 -1.99
CA SER A 23 8.63 -8.07 -1.20
C SER A 23 7.72 -8.19 0.01
N ASP A 24 8.16 -7.58 1.10
CA ASP A 24 7.32 -7.23 2.24
C ASP A 24 6.84 -5.78 2.10
N ILE A 25 5.54 -5.52 2.21
CA ILE A 25 4.89 -4.31 1.70
C ILE A 25 3.99 -3.70 2.76
N ILE A 26 4.24 -2.43 3.09
CA ILE A 26 3.31 -1.61 3.85
C ILE A 26 2.58 -0.66 2.90
N MET A 27 1.25 -0.65 2.97
CA MET A 27 0.39 0.15 2.07
C MET A 27 -0.75 0.83 2.84
N GLY A 28 -1.10 2.05 2.45
CA GLY A 28 -2.19 2.79 3.08
C GLY A 28 -2.91 3.76 2.16
N TRP A 29 -4.14 4.09 2.55
CA TRP A 29 -5.03 5.01 1.86
C TRP A 29 -6.09 5.56 2.82
N PHE A 30 -6.77 6.64 2.41
CA PHE A 30 -7.98 7.10 3.06
C PHE A 30 -9.20 6.50 2.40
N THR A 31 -10.19 6.09 3.19
CA THR A 31 -11.52 5.69 2.72
C THR A 31 -12.36 6.92 2.38
N ASP A 32 -13.48 6.71 1.69
CA ASP A 32 -14.41 7.78 1.32
C ASP A 32 -15.01 8.51 2.53
N ASN A 33 -15.12 7.83 3.68
CA ASN A 33 -15.57 8.44 4.94
C ASN A 33 -14.42 9.04 5.77
N GLY A 34 -13.22 9.17 5.20
CA GLY A 34 -12.08 9.85 5.82
C GLY A 34 -11.32 9.03 6.87
N HIS A 35 -11.55 7.72 6.94
CA HIS A 35 -10.78 6.84 7.81
C HIS A 35 -9.47 6.44 7.13
N PHE A 36 -8.37 6.41 7.87
CA PHE A 36 -7.10 5.92 7.35
C PHE A 36 -7.00 4.41 7.54
N ILE A 37 -6.62 3.70 6.48
CA ILE A 37 -6.33 2.26 6.49
C ILE A 37 -4.83 2.08 6.23
N LEU A 38 -4.21 1.20 7.01
CA LEU A 38 -2.84 0.74 6.85
C LEU A 38 -2.82 -0.78 6.93
N ASN A 39 -2.21 -1.43 5.94
CA ASN A 39 -2.10 -2.87 5.87
C ASN A 39 -0.65 -3.30 5.58
N ASP A 40 -0.38 -4.53 5.99
CA ASP A 40 0.86 -5.27 5.74
C ASP A 40 0.58 -6.42 4.77
N TYR A 41 1.46 -6.61 3.79
CA TYR A 41 1.31 -7.60 2.71
C TYR A 41 2.64 -8.24 2.36
N TYR A 42 2.61 -9.52 2.03
CA TYR A 42 3.74 -10.22 1.40
C TYR A 42 3.39 -10.63 -0.04
N ALA A 43 4.21 -10.21 -1.00
CA ALA A 43 3.96 -10.49 -2.41
C ALA A 43 4.75 -11.73 -2.88
N GLU A 44 4.07 -12.84 -3.15
CA GLU A 44 4.73 -14.03 -3.72
C GLU A 44 5.12 -13.85 -5.19
N LYS A 45 4.32 -13.09 -5.94
CA LYS A 45 4.45 -12.87 -7.39
C LYS A 45 3.99 -11.45 -7.74
N SER A 46 4.25 -11.00 -8.97
CA SER A 46 3.69 -9.76 -9.51
C SER A 46 2.23 -9.91 -9.90
N THR A 47 1.39 -10.18 -8.91
CA THR A 47 -0.07 -10.27 -9.04
C THR A 47 -0.69 -9.40 -7.96
N ALA A 48 -1.94 -8.98 -8.17
CA ALA A 48 -2.74 -8.49 -7.07
C ALA A 48 -2.77 -9.56 -5.95
N PRO A 49 -2.71 -9.15 -4.66
CA PRO A 49 -2.86 -10.06 -3.52
C PRO A 49 -4.11 -10.95 -3.63
#